data_AF-A0A356DXH6-F1
#
_entry.id   AF-A0A356DXH6-F1
#
_cell.length_a   1.000
_cell.length_b   1.000
_cell.length_c   1.000
_cell.angle_alpha   90.00
_cell.angle_beta   90.00
_cell.angle_gamma   90.00
#
_symmetry.space_group_name_H-M   'P 1'
#
loop_
_entity.id
_entity.type
_entity.pdbx_description
1 polymer ?
#
loop_
_entity_poly.entity_id
_entity_poly.type
_entity_poly.pdbx_seq_one_letter_code
_entity_poly.pdbx_strand_id
1 'polypeptide(L)' 'MRINLSKEWSLEIPDDIQHRKEGEHVVFWKPGLTLLTTIFAYSGEKHRQVLLANLKGRVEAEKLESIVENEGDIQRFAYL' A
#
# COMPACT_ATOMS: atom_id res chain seq x y z
N MET A 1 0.27 3.49 -17.76
CA MET A 1 1.56 2.77 -17.51
C MET A 1 1.38 1.66 -16.46
N ARG A 2 2.02 0.50 -16.63
CA ARG A 2 2.03 -0.57 -15.60
C ARG A 2 3.31 -0.50 -14.77
N ILE A 3 3.19 -0.50 -13.45
CA ILE A 3 4.30 -0.51 -12.49
C ILE A 3 4.29 -1.82 -11.72
N ASN A 4 5.39 -2.57 -11.80
CA ASN A 4 5.57 -3.80 -11.03
C ASN A 4 6.16 -3.47 -9.67
N LEU A 5 5.43 -3.80 -8.61
CA LEU A 5 5.82 -3.56 -7.22
C LEU A 5 6.49 -4.80 -6.61
N SER A 6 6.01 -5.99 -6.95
CA SER A 6 6.67 -7.27 -6.68
C SER A 6 6.45 -8.24 -7.85
N LYS A 7 6.85 -9.52 -7.71
CA LYS A 7 6.54 -10.56 -8.71
C LYS A 7 5.03 -10.86 -8.77
N GLU A 8 4.37 -10.66 -7.65
CA GLU A 8 2.97 -10.99 -7.41
C GLU A 8 2.06 -9.76 -7.48
N TRP A 9 2.63 -8.55 -7.57
CA TRP A 9 1.85 -7.32 -7.52
C TRP A 9 2.33 -6.27 -8.52
N SER A 10 1.38 -5.75 -9.30
CA SER A 10 1.55 -4.64 -10.21
C SER A 10 0.36 -3.70 -10.13
N LEU A 11 0.58 -2.42 -10.42
CA LEU A 11 -0.48 -1.41 -10.52
C LEU A 11 -0.55 -0.85 -11.95
N GLU A 12 -1.76 -0.61 -12.43
CA GLU A 12 -1.99 0.25 -13.57
C GLU A 12 -2.16 1.69 -13.10
N ILE A 13 -1.22 2.53 -13.52
CA ILE A 13 -1.15 3.93 -13.15
C ILE A 13 -1.45 4.77 -14.40
N PRO A 14 -2.38 5.73 -14.34
CA PRO A 14 -2.57 6.74 -15.39
C PRO A 14 -1.27 7.44 -15.79
N ASP A 15 -1.14 7.78 -17.07
CA ASP A 15 0.12 8.37 -17.60
C ASP A 15 0.36 9.82 -17.12
N ASP A 16 -0.65 10.48 -16.55
CA ASP A 16 -0.56 11.81 -15.95
C ASP A 16 0.00 11.81 -14.52
N ILE A 17 0.27 10.63 -13.96
CA ILE A 17 0.80 10.48 -12.60
C ILE A 17 2.32 10.33 -12.67
N GLN A 18 3.01 11.19 -11.93
CA GLN A 18 4.44 11.08 -11.70
C GLN A 18 4.74 10.06 -10.60
N HIS A 19 5.90 9.41 -10.67
CA HIS A 19 6.36 8.51 -9.62
C HIS A 19 7.83 8.74 -9.23
N ARG A 20 8.19 8.40 -8.00
CA ARG A 20 9.59 8.33 -7.57
C ARG A 20 9.75 7.36 -6.40
N LYS A 21 10.98 6.89 -6.19
CA LYS A 21 11.35 6.09 -5.02
C LYS A 21 11.94 7.00 -3.94
N GLU A 22 11.44 6.90 -2.71
CA GLU A 22 11.95 7.61 -1.53
C GLU A 22 12.20 6.61 -0.40
N GLY A 23 13.46 6.18 -0.24
CA GLY A 23 13.82 5.12 0.69
C GLY A 23 13.09 3.81 0.37
N GLU A 24 12.32 3.29 1.33
CA GLU A 24 11.48 2.09 1.19
C GLU A 24 10.09 2.37 0.59
N HIS A 25 9.85 3.60 0.13
CA HIS A 25 8.56 4.02 -0.40
C HIS A 25 8.61 4.22 -1.91
N VAL A 26 7.48 3.90 -2.55
CA VAL A 26 7.16 4.37 -3.90
C VAL A 26 6.09 5.45 -3.75
N VAL A 27 6.40 6.65 -4.23
CA VAL A 27 5.49 7.81 -4.21
C VAL A 27 4.91 7.98 -5.59
N PHE A 28 3.60 7.98 -5.69
CA PHE A 28 2.84 8.36 -6.89
C PHE A 28 2.15 9.69 -6.63
N TRP A 29 2.25 10.65 -7.56
CA TRP A 29 1.66 11.97 -7.34
C TRP A 29 1.23 12.67 -8.63
N LYS A 30 0.20 13.49 -8.48
CA LYS A 30 -0.20 14.53 -9.42
C LYS A 30 -0.84 15.69 -8.64
N PRO A 31 -1.03 16.89 -9.21
CA PRO A 31 -1.70 17.97 -8.50
C PRO A 31 -3.03 17.50 -7.88
N GLY A 32 -3.19 17.66 -6.56
CA GLY A 32 -4.39 17.26 -5.81
C GLY A 32 -4.45 15.80 -5.34
N LEU A 33 -3.46 14.95 -5.66
CA LEU A 33 -3.44 13.55 -5.23
C LEU A 33 -2.00 13.07 -4.96
N THR A 34 -1.77 12.49 -3.79
CA THR A 34 -0.52 11.78 -3.47
C THR A 34 -0.85 10.42 -2.89
N LEU A 35 -0.24 9.37 -3.44
CA LEU A 35 -0.36 8.01 -2.97
C LEU A 35 1.04 7.50 -2.60
N LEU A 36 1.19 7.09 -1.33
CA LEU A 36 2.42 6.53 -0.79
C LEU A 36 2.25 5.01 -0.68
N THR A 37 3.13 4.25 -1.30
CA THR A 37 3.14 2.79 -1.23
C THR A 37 4.40 2.30 -0.54
N THR A 38 4.23 1.49 0.52
CA THR A 38 5.31 0.78 1.20
C THR A 38 5.07 -0.71 1.05
N ILE A 39 6.07 -1.43 0.54
CA ILE A 39 5.99 -2.88 0.39
C ILE A 39 6.70 -3.51 1.58
N PHE A 40 5.97 -4.31 2.35
CA PHE A 40 6.55 -5.07 3.44
C PHE A 40 6.64 -6.55 3.08
N ALA A 41 7.85 -7.11 3.08
CA ALA A 41 8.08 -8.54 2.93
C ALA A 41 8.32 -9.16 4.31
N TYR A 42 7.34 -9.92 4.83
CA TYR A 42 7.46 -10.62 6.11
C TYR A 42 7.56 -12.13 5.90
N SER A 43 8.63 -12.74 6.40
CA SER A 43 8.77 -14.20 6.54
C SER A 43 8.26 -14.62 7.92
N GLY A 44 6.94 -14.66 8.10
CA GLY A 44 6.31 -15.18 9.33
C GLY A 44 4.95 -14.57 9.63
N GLU A 45 3.96 -15.43 9.88
CA GLU A 45 2.55 -15.05 10.10
C GLU A 45 2.38 -14.04 11.25
N LYS A 46 3.13 -14.21 12.35
CA LYS A 46 3.03 -13.35 13.53
C LYS A 46 3.42 -11.89 13.25
N HIS A 47 4.50 -11.64 12.51
CA HIS A 47 4.96 -10.28 12.21
C HIS A 47 4.01 -9.56 11.24
N ARG A 48 3.47 -10.29 10.26
CA ARG A 48 2.45 -9.78 9.34
C ARG A 48 1.18 -9.34 10.09
N GLN A 49 0.69 -10.17 11.01
CA GLN A 49 -0.50 -9.84 11.80
C GLN A 49 -0.28 -8.62 12.70
N VAL A 50 0.90 -8.47 13.29
CA VAL A 50 1.23 -7.29 14.11
C VAL A 50 1.23 -6.00 13.28
N LEU A 51 1.82 -5.99 12.08
CA LEU A 51 1.75 -4.81 11.20
C LEU A 51 0.30 -4.46 10.87
N LEU A 52 -0.48 -5.44 10.40
CA LEU A 52 -1.87 -5.21 10.03
C LEU A 52 -2.71 -4.71 11.21
N ALA A 53 -2.48 -5.24 12.42
CA ALA A 53 -3.13 -4.76 13.64
C ALA A 53 -2.76 -3.30 13.93
N ASN A 54 -1.48 -2.93 13.81
CA ASN A 54 -1.02 -1.55 14.02
C ASN A 54 -1.63 -0.59 13.00
N LEU A 55 -1.68 -0.97 11.72
CA LEU A 55 -2.29 -0.15 10.66
C LEU A 55 -3.79 0.03 10.89
N LYS A 56 -4.52 -1.04 11.23
CA LYS A 56 -5.95 -0.96 11.57
C LYS A 56 -6.22 -0.12 12.81
N GLY A 57 -5.40 -0.26 13.84
CA GLY A 57 -5.51 0.56 15.06
C GLY A 57 -5.32 2.05 14.78
N ARG A 58 -4.41 2.41 13.85
CA ARG A 58 -4.24 3.79 13.40
C ARG A 58 -5.47 4.32 12.67
N VAL A 59 -6.01 3.55 11.72
CA VAL A 59 -7.23 3.91 10.98
C VAL A 59 -8.40 4.16 11.93
N GLU A 60 -8.57 3.29 12.93
CA GLU A 60 -9.64 3.44 13.93
C GLU A 60 -9.44 4.69 14.79
N ALA A 61 -8.22 4.93 15.28
CA ALA A 61 -7.90 6.09 16.10
C ALA A 61 -8.10 7.43 15.36
N GLU A 62 -7.74 7.47 14.08
CA GLU A 62 -7.84 8.67 13.23
C GLU A 62 -9.19 8.77 12.49
N LYS A 63 -10.08 7.78 12.63
CA LYS A 63 -11.37 7.66 11.93
C LYS A 63 -11.24 7.76 10.40
N LEU A 64 -10.20 7.13 9.88
CA LEU A 64 -9.89 7.09 8.45
C LEU A 64 -10.80 6.08 7.73
N GLU A 65 -11.01 6.30 6.44
CA GLU A 65 -11.68 5.30 5.62
C GLU A 65 -10.68 4.21 5.25
N SER A 66 -11.06 2.93 5.34
CA SER A 66 -10.19 1.82 4.96
C SER A 66 -10.73 1.01 3.80
N ILE A 67 -9.83 0.57 2.94
CA ILE A 67 -10.11 -0.31 1.81
C ILE A 67 -9.33 -1.61 2.04
N VAL A 68 -10.04 -2.73 1.99
CA VAL A 68 -9.45 -4.07 2.19
C VAL A 68 -9.87 -4.98 1.05
N GLU A 69 -8.89 -5.57 0.39
CA GLU A 69 -9.09 -6.56 -0.67
C GLU A 69 -8.23 -7.79 -0.38
N ASN A 70 -8.79 -8.99 -0.53
CA ASN A 70 -8.07 -10.25 -0.36
C ASN A 70 -8.09 -11.03 -1.67
N GLU A 71 -6.92 -11.43 -2.16
CA GLU A 71 -6.75 -12.24 -3.37
C GLU A 71 -5.81 -13.42 -3.06
N GLY A 72 -6.39 -14.59 -2.81
CA GLY A 72 -5.64 -15.76 -2.34
C GLY A 72 -4.92 -15.48 -1.01
N ASP A 73 -3.61 -15.64 -1.00
CA ASP A 73 -2.75 -15.37 0.17
C ASP A 73 -2.34 -13.90 0.31
N ILE A 74 -2.76 -13.04 -0.63
CA ILE A 74 -2.41 -11.62 -0.66
C ILE A 74 -3.55 -10.82 -0.04
N GLN A 75 -3.23 -10.04 0.99
CA GLN A 75 -4.12 -9.03 1.55
C GLN A 75 -3.60 -7.63 1.17
N ARG A 76 -4.44 -6.86 0.48
CA ARG A 76 -4.21 -5.45 0.16
C ARG A 76 -4.98 -4.60 1.17
N PHE A 77 -4.28 -3.71 1.85
CA PHE A 77 -4.84 -2.84 2.87
C PHE A 77 -4.43 -1.40 2.58
N ALA A 78 -5.41 -0.51 2.44
CA ALA A 78 -5.22 0.91 2.22
C ALA A 78 -6.14 1.72 3.14
N TYR A 79 -5.79 2.98 3.37
CA TYR A 79 -6.64 3.91 4.11
C TYR A 79 -6.47 5.35 3.61
N LEU A 80 -7.50 6.17 3.81
CA LEU A 80 -7.63 7.58 3.38
C LEU A 80 -7.92 8.48 4.58
#